data_AF-A0A9W8RVU2-F1
#
_entry.id   AF-A0A9W8RVU2-F1
#
_cell.length_a   1.000
_cell.length_b   1.000
_cell.length_c   1.000
_cell.angle_alpha   90.00
_cell.angle_beta   90.00
_cell.angle_gamma   90.00
#
_symmetry.space_group_name_H-M   'P 1'
#
loop_
_entity.id
_entity.type
_entity.pdbx_description
1 polymer ?
#
loop_
_entity_poly.entity_id
_entity_poly.type
_entity_poly.pdbx_seq_one_letter_code
_entity_poly.pdbx_strand_id
1 'polypeptide(L)'
;MISSYAEGSARQLVRGDDDSPSMLSDLMVTCRLTRGVRAIADTFGVIRPERREKMLFVTEAEPPDHGPLDPLLDVLDSLTFLDQEEDQGTRQTCQDALDLMKWLVRKAQTSEWWPAHRASLQWACLVSKEFMGLLEAHEPAALVLLSYGCFLADDVGDTFIMMGWKEGVRAEIIDIVGPKWSWAVAG
;
A
#
# COMPACT_ATOMS: atom_id res chain seq x y z
N MET A 1 18.56 11.24 21.07
CA MET A 1 19.61 10.54 20.31
C MET A 1 19.38 9.05 20.46
N ILE A 2 18.59 8.45 19.56
CA ILE A 2 18.43 7.00 19.47
C ILE A 2 18.94 6.59 18.08
N SER A 3 20.14 6.04 18.11
CA SER A 3 20.72 5.02 17.22
C SER A 3 20.48 5.11 15.71
N SER A 4 21.40 5.78 14.99
CA SER A 4 21.57 5.65 13.54
C SER A 4 22.18 4.29 13.11
N TYR A 5 22.45 3.38 14.05
CA TYR A 5 23.08 2.09 13.76
C TYR A 5 22.07 1.02 13.29
N ALA A 6 20.80 1.16 13.63
CA ALA A 6 19.76 0.21 13.21
C ALA A 6 19.27 0.48 11.77
N GLU A 7 19.25 1.74 11.34
CA GLU A 7 18.76 2.13 10.00
C GLU A 7 19.72 1.72 8.88
N GLY A 8 21.03 1.77 9.11
CA GLY A 8 22.03 1.40 8.11
C GLY A 8 22.15 -0.11 7.90
N SER A 9 22.03 -0.90 8.98
CA SER A 9 22.32 -2.34 8.93
C SER A 9 21.15 -3.18 8.41
N ALA A 10 19.90 -2.73 8.58
CA ALA A 10 18.74 -3.40 8.01
C ALA A 10 18.66 -3.28 6.48
N ARG A 11 19.07 -2.13 5.91
CA ARG A 11 19.09 -1.90 4.46
C ARG A 11 20.08 -2.79 3.70
N GLN A 12 21.11 -3.28 4.40
CA GLN A 12 22.19 -4.05 3.79
C GLN A 12 21.92 -5.57 3.73
N LEU A 13 20.93 -6.07 4.47
CA LEU A 13 20.64 -7.50 4.56
C LEU A 13 19.77 -8.04 3.40
N VAL A 14 19.28 -7.16 2.51
CA VAL A 14 18.34 -7.52 1.43
C VAL A 14 18.84 -7.16 0.03
N ARG A 15 19.87 -6.31 -0.10
CA ARG A 15 20.36 -5.81 -1.39
C ARG A 15 21.62 -6.55 -1.84
N GLY A 16 21.71 -6.86 -3.13
CA GLY A 16 22.98 -7.16 -3.77
C GLY A 16 23.81 -5.87 -3.92
N ASP A 17 25.14 -5.97 -3.87
CA ASP A 17 26.06 -4.82 -3.86
C ASP A 17 25.96 -3.88 -5.09
N ASP A 18 25.22 -4.26 -6.15
CA ASP A 18 25.08 -3.50 -7.41
C ASP A 18 23.76 -2.71 -7.55
N ASP A 19 22.79 -2.83 -6.64
CA ASP A 19 21.52 -2.12 -6.76
C ASP A 19 21.60 -0.67 -6.23
N SER A 20 21.29 0.30 -7.09
CA SER A 20 21.14 1.69 -6.67
C SER A 20 20.03 1.80 -5.61
N PRO A 21 20.22 2.56 -4.52
CA PRO A 21 19.22 2.67 -3.48
C PRO A 21 17.94 3.31 -4.04
N SER A 22 16.85 2.53 -4.11
CA SER A 22 15.51 2.98 -4.50
C SER A 22 14.54 2.73 -3.36
N MET A 23 13.84 3.80 -2.94
CA MET A 23 12.81 3.73 -1.91
C MET A 23 11.57 2.99 -2.43
N LEU A 24 11.27 3.10 -3.72
CA LEU A 24 10.20 2.33 -4.37
C LEU A 24 10.50 0.82 -4.32
N SER A 25 11.72 0.42 -4.67
CA SER A 25 12.14 -0.98 -4.58
C SER A 25 12.04 -1.51 -3.14
N ASP A 26 12.51 -0.73 -2.16
CA ASP A 26 12.40 -1.09 -0.74
C ASP A 26 10.93 -1.21 -0.29
N LEU A 27 10.04 -0.35 -0.80
CA LEU A 27 8.60 -0.40 -0.50
C LEU A 27 7.98 -1.68 -1.07
N MET A 28 8.35 -2.06 -2.28
CA MET A 28 7.88 -3.31 -2.91
C MET A 28 8.38 -4.54 -2.14
N VAL A 29 9.63 -4.54 -1.70
CA VAL A 29 10.18 -5.56 -0.80
C VAL A 29 9.38 -5.62 0.49
N THR A 30 9.04 -4.47 1.08
CA THR A 30 8.24 -4.39 2.32
C THR A 30 6.83 -4.94 2.11
N CYS A 31 6.21 -4.68 0.95
CA CYS A 31 4.92 -5.26 0.58
C CYS A 31 5.01 -6.79 0.49
N ARG A 32 6.03 -7.34 -0.18
CA ARG A 32 6.27 -8.80 -0.24
C ARG A 32 6.52 -9.40 1.14
N LEU A 33 7.32 -8.75 1.98
CA LEU A 33 7.59 -9.19 3.36
C LEU A 33 6.28 -9.27 4.17
N THR A 34 5.46 -8.23 4.11
CA THR A 34 4.20 -8.16 4.86
C THR A 34 3.23 -9.27 4.41
N ARG A 35 3.16 -9.56 3.10
CA ARG A 35 2.42 -10.71 2.55
C ARG A 35 2.92 -12.05 3.12
N GLY A 36 4.24 -12.24 3.16
CA GLY A 36 4.86 -13.43 3.73
C GLY A 36 4.56 -13.61 5.23
N VAL A 37 4.67 -12.52 6.01
CA VAL A 37 4.32 -12.51 7.44
C VAL A 37 2.86 -12.91 7.65
N ARG A 38 1.93 -12.35 6.86
CA ARG A 38 0.52 -12.71 6.93
C ARG A 38 0.29 -14.19 6.62
N ALA A 39 0.89 -14.72 5.54
CA ALA A 39 0.73 -16.13 5.16
C ALA A 39 1.24 -17.09 6.25
N ILE A 40 2.37 -16.76 6.89
CA ILE A 40 2.89 -17.52 8.04
C ILE A 40 1.91 -17.42 9.22
N ALA A 41 1.45 -16.21 9.56
CA ALA A 41 0.54 -16.01 10.68
C ALA A 41 -0.79 -16.77 10.50
N ASP A 42 -1.31 -16.82 9.27
CA ASP A 42 -2.51 -17.58 8.90
C ASP A 42 -2.28 -19.10 9.01
N THR A 43 -1.18 -19.60 8.44
CA THR A 43 -0.84 -21.03 8.42
C THR A 43 -0.63 -21.60 9.82
N PHE A 44 0.10 -20.87 10.67
CA PHE A 44 0.52 -21.35 11.98
C PHE A 44 -0.37 -20.86 13.12
N GLY A 45 -1.43 -20.10 12.82
CA GLY A 45 -2.30 -19.50 13.83
C GLY A 45 -1.54 -18.61 14.82
N VAL A 46 -0.40 -18.02 14.41
CA VAL A 46 0.44 -17.13 15.24
C VAL A 46 -0.20 -15.76 15.28
N ILE A 47 -1.42 -15.72 15.78
CA ILE A 47 -2.20 -14.52 15.93
C ILE A 47 -2.49 -14.41 17.42
N ARG A 48 -2.04 -13.32 18.05
CA ARG A 48 -2.27 -13.07 19.48
C ARG A 48 -3.77 -13.23 19.76
N PRO A 49 -4.20 -14.29 20.46
CA PRO A 49 -5.63 -14.60 20.63
C PRO A 49 -6.37 -13.53 21.46
N GLU A 50 -5.62 -12.68 22.16
CA GLU A 50 -6.12 -11.75 23.18
C GLU A 50 -6.58 -10.43 22.57
N ARG A 51 -6.32 -10.21 21.28
CA ARG A 51 -6.69 -8.98 20.57
C ARG A 51 -7.91 -9.21 19.69
N ARG A 52 -8.95 -8.37 19.91
CA ARG A 52 -10.17 -8.35 19.09
C ARG A 52 -9.88 -7.98 17.63
N GLU A 53 -8.94 -7.09 17.38
CA GLU A 53 -8.55 -6.67 16.03
C GLU A 53 -7.17 -7.19 15.65
N LYS A 54 -7.11 -7.90 14.52
CA LYS A 54 -5.89 -8.45 13.94
C LYS A 54 -5.45 -7.53 12.80
N MET A 55 -4.32 -6.84 12.95
CA MET A 55 -3.88 -5.77 12.03
C MET A 55 -3.80 -6.20 10.55
N LEU A 56 -3.29 -7.41 10.28
CA LEU A 56 -3.13 -7.94 8.90
C LEU A 56 -4.35 -8.73 8.39
N PHE A 57 -5.42 -8.85 9.19
CA PHE A 57 -6.59 -9.66 8.86
C PHE A 57 -7.84 -8.81 8.88
N VAL A 58 -8.68 -9.02 7.86
CA VAL A 58 -9.95 -8.30 7.74
C VAL A 58 -10.92 -8.82 8.80
N THR A 59 -11.66 -7.91 9.43
CA THR A 59 -12.71 -8.28 10.38
C THR A 59 -13.91 -8.88 9.65
N GLU A 60 -14.63 -9.79 10.31
CA GLU A 60 -15.88 -10.33 9.77
C GLU A 60 -17.06 -9.36 9.90
N ALA A 61 -16.92 -8.32 10.73
CA ALA A 61 -17.96 -7.31 10.93
C ALA A 61 -18.28 -6.58 9.61
N GLU A 62 -19.57 -6.25 9.43
CA GLU A 62 -19.97 -5.44 8.29
C GLU A 62 -19.54 -3.98 8.46
N PRO A 63 -19.12 -3.30 7.38
CA PRO A 63 -18.75 -1.91 7.44
C PRO A 63 -20.00 -1.06 7.66
N PRO A 64 -19.89 0.06 8.40
CA PRO A 64 -20.94 1.05 8.46
C PRO A 64 -21.10 1.75 7.10
N ASP A 65 -22.28 2.31 6.84
CA ASP A 65 -22.55 3.08 5.61
C ASP A 65 -21.69 4.36 5.51
N HIS A 66 -21.33 4.93 6.66
CA HIS A 66 -20.55 6.16 6.80
C HIS A 66 -19.51 6.04 7.90
N GLY A 67 -18.41 6.78 7.77
CA GLY A 67 -17.39 6.85 8.80
C GLY A 67 -16.29 7.89 8.56
N PRO A 68 -15.28 7.94 9.44
CA PRO A 68 -14.22 8.96 9.39
C PRO A 68 -13.36 8.91 8.11
N LEU A 69 -13.35 7.79 7.38
CA LEU A 69 -12.61 7.64 6.13
C LEU A 69 -13.45 7.95 4.87
N ASP A 70 -14.69 8.46 5.00
CA ASP A 70 -15.51 8.84 3.85
C ASP A 70 -14.81 9.82 2.89
N PRO A 71 -14.06 10.85 3.35
CA PRO A 71 -13.31 11.71 2.45
C PRO A 71 -12.25 10.98 1.62
N LEU A 72 -11.63 9.94 2.19
CA LEU A 72 -10.67 9.11 1.47
C LEU A 72 -11.37 8.25 0.41
N LEU A 73 -12.59 7.74 0.71
CA LEU A 73 -13.40 7.04 -0.28
C LEU A 73 -13.79 7.96 -1.45
N ASP A 74 -14.17 9.20 -1.18
CA ASP A 74 -14.48 10.19 -2.22
C ASP A 74 -13.28 10.43 -3.15
N VAL A 75 -12.06 10.53 -2.58
CA VAL A 75 -10.82 10.63 -3.37
C VAL A 75 -10.64 9.40 -4.25
N LEU A 76 -10.75 8.19 -3.68
CA LEU A 76 -10.59 6.93 -4.43
C LEU A 76 -11.67 6.73 -5.52
N ASP A 77 -12.89 7.20 -5.28
CA ASP A 77 -14.00 7.16 -6.25
C ASP A 77 -13.83 8.20 -7.36
N SER A 78 -13.07 9.27 -7.12
CA SER A 78 -12.77 10.31 -8.12
C SER A 78 -11.59 9.98 -9.04
N LEU A 79 -10.88 8.86 -8.82
CA LEU A 79 -9.72 8.46 -9.62
C LEU A 79 -10.14 8.05 -11.03
N THR A 80 -9.73 8.82 -12.03
CA THR A 80 -10.07 8.59 -13.45
C THR A 80 -8.86 8.17 -14.30
N PHE A 81 -7.66 8.05 -13.71
CA PHE A 81 -6.44 7.75 -14.48
C PHE A 81 -6.52 6.41 -15.22
N LEU A 82 -7.25 5.43 -14.69
CA LEU A 82 -7.45 4.12 -15.32
C LEU A 82 -8.18 4.19 -16.67
N ASP A 83 -8.94 5.26 -16.93
CA ASP A 83 -9.58 5.49 -18.23
C ASP A 83 -8.55 5.72 -19.34
N GLN A 84 -7.32 6.13 -18.98
CA GLN A 84 -6.20 6.36 -19.90
C GLN A 84 -5.34 5.12 -20.17
N GLU A 85 -5.58 4.01 -19.44
CA GLU A 85 -4.88 2.74 -19.65
C GLU A 85 -5.46 2.05 -20.87
N GLU A 86 -4.66 1.77 -21.90
CA GLU A 86 -5.14 1.19 -23.15
C GLU A 86 -5.22 -0.34 -23.07
N ASP A 87 -4.34 -0.97 -22.29
CA ASP A 87 -4.35 -2.41 -22.09
C ASP A 87 -5.47 -2.84 -21.15
N GLN A 88 -6.42 -3.63 -21.68
CA GLN A 88 -7.58 -4.06 -20.90
C GLN A 88 -7.21 -4.96 -19.72
N GLY A 89 -6.13 -5.75 -19.82
CA GLY A 89 -5.67 -6.63 -18.76
C GLY A 89 -5.07 -5.86 -17.59
N THR A 90 -4.18 -4.91 -17.89
CA THR A 90 -3.60 -3.97 -16.92
C THR A 90 -4.69 -3.14 -16.27
N ARG A 91 -5.62 -2.58 -17.07
CA ARG A 91 -6.75 -1.80 -16.55
C ARG A 91 -7.59 -2.60 -15.57
N GLN A 92 -8.01 -3.82 -15.93
CA GLN A 92 -8.82 -4.65 -15.05
C GLN A 92 -8.07 -5.02 -13.77
N THR A 93 -6.80 -5.41 -13.89
CA THR A 93 -5.97 -5.78 -12.72
C THR A 93 -5.81 -4.60 -11.75
N CYS A 94 -5.62 -3.39 -12.27
CA CYS A 94 -5.55 -2.18 -11.45
C CYS A 94 -6.93 -1.81 -10.87
N GLN A 95 -8.02 -2.00 -11.61
CA GLN A 95 -9.37 -1.78 -11.11
C GLN A 95 -9.70 -2.71 -9.94
N ASP A 96 -9.39 -4.00 -10.06
CA ASP A 96 -9.58 -4.97 -8.96
C ASP A 96 -8.79 -4.57 -7.71
N ALA A 97 -7.56 -4.06 -7.89
CA ALA A 97 -6.74 -3.55 -6.80
C ALA A 97 -7.34 -2.27 -6.17
N LEU A 98 -7.92 -1.37 -6.98
CA LEU A 98 -8.60 -0.17 -6.50
C LEU A 98 -9.89 -0.52 -5.74
N ASP A 99 -10.68 -1.46 -6.24
CA ASP A 99 -11.92 -1.91 -5.60
C ASP A 99 -11.64 -2.61 -4.26
N LEU A 100 -10.57 -3.42 -4.21
CA LEU A 100 -10.06 -3.98 -2.96
C LEU A 100 -9.68 -2.88 -1.96
N MET A 101 -9.01 -1.81 -2.41
CA MET A 101 -8.63 -0.68 -1.56
C MET A 101 -9.87 0.00 -0.97
N LYS A 102 -10.86 0.33 -1.81
CA LYS A 102 -12.12 0.94 -1.37
C LYS A 102 -12.86 0.06 -0.37
N TRP A 103 -12.93 -1.24 -0.64
CA TRP A 103 -13.55 -2.20 0.27
C TRP A 103 -12.84 -2.28 1.62
N LEU A 104 -11.50 -2.29 1.64
CA LEU A 104 -10.71 -2.29 2.87
C LEU A 104 -10.86 -0.99 3.66
N VAL A 105 -10.90 0.17 2.98
CA VAL A 105 -11.18 1.46 3.62
C VAL A 105 -12.56 1.44 4.28
N ARG A 106 -13.61 0.93 3.61
CA ARG A 106 -14.94 0.74 4.21
C ARG A 106 -14.89 -0.18 5.44
N LYS A 107 -14.21 -1.32 5.35
CA LYS A 107 -14.06 -2.25 6.49
C LYS A 107 -13.27 -1.64 7.66
N ALA A 108 -12.35 -0.71 7.39
CA ALA A 108 -11.54 -0.09 8.42
C ALA A 108 -12.25 1.02 9.20
N GLN A 109 -13.42 1.52 8.74
CA GLN A 109 -14.15 2.63 9.36
C GLN A 109 -14.38 2.49 10.87
N THR A 110 -14.55 1.26 11.36
CA THR A 110 -14.80 0.95 12.78
C THR A 110 -13.56 0.52 13.53
N SER A 111 -12.38 0.54 12.91
CA SER A 111 -11.17 0.07 13.56
C SER A 111 -10.78 1.01 14.69
N GLU A 112 -10.46 0.42 15.85
CA GLU A 112 -10.07 1.18 17.04
C GLU A 112 -8.66 1.79 16.89
N TRP A 113 -7.89 1.33 15.89
CA TRP A 113 -6.49 1.69 15.67
C TRP A 113 -6.24 2.10 14.23
N TRP A 114 -5.92 3.37 14.02
CA TRP A 114 -5.43 3.94 12.75
C TRP A 114 -6.05 3.31 11.49
N PRO A 115 -7.37 3.51 11.28
CA PRO A 115 -8.14 2.88 10.20
C PRO A 115 -7.46 2.86 8.83
N ALA A 116 -6.96 4.01 8.38
CA ALA A 116 -6.32 4.14 7.07
C ALA A 116 -5.02 3.33 6.95
N HIS A 117 -4.19 3.28 8.00
CA HIS A 117 -2.97 2.47 8.02
C HIS A 117 -3.28 0.99 7.96
N ARG A 118 -4.31 0.56 8.68
CA ARG A 118 -4.75 -0.83 8.64
C ARG A 118 -5.22 -1.21 7.23
N ALA A 119 -6.04 -0.37 6.60
CA ALA A 119 -6.49 -0.59 5.23
C ALA A 119 -5.30 -0.71 4.25
N SER A 120 -4.31 0.19 4.35
CA SER A 120 -3.09 0.17 3.53
C SER A 120 -2.29 -1.12 3.69
N LEU A 121 -2.03 -1.56 4.94
CA LEU A 121 -1.29 -2.79 5.19
C LEU A 121 -2.03 -4.04 4.73
N GLN A 122 -3.35 -4.08 4.96
CA GLN A 122 -4.19 -5.17 4.46
C GLN A 122 -4.22 -5.20 2.94
N TRP A 123 -4.26 -4.04 2.29
CA TRP A 123 -4.25 -3.91 0.85
C TRP A 123 -2.97 -4.48 0.26
N ALA A 124 -1.79 -4.05 0.76
CA ALA A 124 -0.49 -4.62 0.35
C ALA A 124 -0.44 -6.15 0.55
N CYS A 125 -1.10 -6.66 1.60
CA CYS A 125 -1.21 -8.09 1.87
C CYS A 125 -2.16 -8.86 0.94
N LEU A 126 -3.14 -8.18 0.33
CA LEU A 126 -4.29 -8.80 -0.35
C LEU A 126 -4.31 -8.58 -1.86
N VAL A 127 -3.60 -7.58 -2.38
CA VAL A 127 -3.52 -7.37 -3.84
C VAL A 127 -3.09 -8.64 -4.57
N SER A 128 -3.58 -8.82 -5.79
CA SER A 128 -3.36 -10.04 -6.56
C SER A 128 -1.88 -10.24 -6.92
N LYS A 129 -1.51 -11.46 -7.35
CA LYS A 129 -0.13 -11.72 -7.81
C LYS A 129 0.13 -11.00 -9.14
N GLU A 130 -0.91 -10.89 -9.95
CA GLU A 130 -0.95 -10.19 -11.23
C GLU A 130 -0.62 -8.71 -11.00
N PHE A 131 -1.27 -8.06 -10.03
CA PHE A 131 -0.97 -6.67 -9.69
C PHE A 131 0.47 -6.49 -9.20
N MET A 132 0.97 -7.41 -8.37
CA MET A 132 2.38 -7.38 -7.96
C MET A 132 3.34 -7.53 -9.15
N GLY A 133 2.99 -8.34 -10.15
CA GLY A 133 3.73 -8.45 -11.40
C GLY A 133 3.76 -7.15 -12.20
N LEU A 134 2.65 -6.40 -12.25
CA LEU A 134 2.60 -5.08 -12.87
C LEU A 134 3.52 -4.07 -12.16
N LEU A 135 3.57 -4.10 -10.82
CA LEU A 135 4.51 -3.26 -10.06
C LEU A 135 5.97 -3.61 -10.36
N GLU A 136 6.30 -4.89 -10.47
CA GLU A 136 7.65 -5.38 -10.83
C GLU A 136 8.07 -4.97 -12.24
N ALA A 137 7.12 -4.95 -13.16
CA ALA A 137 7.30 -4.45 -14.51
C ALA A 137 7.29 -2.91 -14.59
N HIS A 138 7.13 -2.21 -13.47
CA HIS A 138 7.00 -0.74 -13.40
C HIS A 138 5.87 -0.19 -14.29
N GLU A 139 4.76 -0.93 -14.38
CA GLU A 139 3.60 -0.52 -15.16
C GLU A 139 3.01 0.79 -14.61
N PRO A 140 2.85 1.85 -15.42
CA PRO A 140 2.51 3.18 -14.92
C PRO A 140 1.22 3.24 -14.10
N ALA A 141 0.15 2.59 -14.57
CA ALA A 141 -1.13 2.58 -13.87
C ALA A 141 -1.02 1.91 -12.48
N ALA A 142 -0.21 0.84 -12.37
CA ALA A 142 0.00 0.14 -11.11
C ALA A 142 0.83 0.98 -10.13
N LEU A 143 1.86 1.68 -10.62
CA LEU A 143 2.67 2.60 -9.81
C LEU A 143 1.87 3.81 -9.32
N VAL A 144 1.02 4.39 -10.17
CA VAL A 144 0.08 5.44 -9.75
C VAL A 144 -0.82 4.91 -8.63
N LEU A 145 -1.42 3.74 -8.78
CA LEU A 145 -2.29 3.17 -7.74
C LEU A 145 -1.53 2.83 -6.44
N LEU A 146 -0.27 2.39 -6.53
CA LEU A 146 0.60 2.15 -5.37
C LEU A 146 0.77 3.42 -4.52
N SER A 147 0.88 4.58 -5.16
CA SER A 147 1.00 5.88 -4.46
C SER A 147 -0.23 6.20 -3.59
N TYR A 148 -1.41 5.71 -3.95
CA TYR A 148 -2.60 5.81 -3.10
C TYR A 148 -2.64 4.72 -2.04
N GLY A 149 -2.42 3.47 -2.43
CA GLY A 149 -2.63 2.30 -1.57
C GLY A 149 -1.69 2.25 -0.37
N CYS A 150 -0.42 2.61 -0.55
CA CYS A 150 0.54 2.60 0.54
C CYS A 150 0.41 3.82 1.46
N PHE A 151 -0.07 4.97 0.97
CA PHE A 151 -0.04 6.24 1.70
C PHE A 151 -1.43 6.77 2.09
N LEU A 152 -2.43 5.89 2.26
CA LEU A 152 -3.82 6.25 2.63
C LEU A 152 -3.99 7.11 3.89
N ALA A 153 -2.99 7.20 4.75
CA ALA A 153 -3.10 7.71 6.12
C ALA A 153 -2.31 9.00 6.37
N ASP A 154 -1.74 9.61 5.33
CA ASP A 154 -0.79 10.70 5.48
C ASP A 154 -1.42 11.98 6.10
N ASP A 155 -2.73 12.17 5.93
CA ASP A 155 -3.46 13.28 6.57
C ASP A 155 -3.87 13.00 8.04
N VAL A 156 -3.63 11.80 8.57
CA VAL A 156 -4.12 11.35 9.90
C VAL A 156 -2.99 11.26 10.95
N GLY A 157 -1.79 11.72 10.61
CA GLY A 157 -0.68 11.88 11.53
C GLY A 157 0.46 10.89 11.30
N ASP A 158 1.66 11.40 11.52
CA ASP A 158 2.94 10.72 11.36
C ASP A 158 3.00 9.37 12.10
N THR A 159 2.79 8.25 11.39
CA THR A 159 3.19 6.95 11.93
C THR A 159 4.60 6.56 11.48
N PHE A 160 5.35 6.04 12.45
CA PHE A 160 6.76 5.72 12.36
C PHE A 160 7.17 4.77 11.21
N ILE A 161 6.26 3.94 10.69
CA ILE A 161 6.62 2.83 9.79
C ILE A 161 6.93 3.30 8.35
N MET A 162 6.33 4.40 7.89
CA MET A 162 6.56 4.93 6.53
C MET A 162 6.87 6.44 6.51
N MET A 163 7.17 7.02 7.67
CA MET A 163 7.54 8.43 7.79
C MET A 163 8.75 8.74 6.88
N GLY A 164 8.60 9.74 6.01
CA GLY A 164 9.63 10.16 5.06
C GLY A 164 9.82 9.25 3.84
N TRP A 165 8.97 8.22 3.67
CA TRP A 165 8.99 7.38 2.46
C TRP A 165 8.10 7.92 1.35
N LYS A 166 7.00 8.60 1.71
CA LYS A 166 6.02 9.06 0.73
C LYS A 166 6.64 9.95 -0.32
N GLU A 167 7.35 11.00 0.08
CA GLU A 167 7.93 11.97 -0.84
C GLU A 167 8.99 11.33 -1.74
N GLY A 168 9.84 10.46 -1.18
CA GLY A 168 10.87 9.75 -1.93
C GLY A 168 10.29 8.76 -2.93
N VAL A 169 9.36 7.91 -2.49
CA VAL A 169 8.66 6.96 -3.36
C VAL A 169 7.85 7.69 -4.43
N ARG A 170 7.16 8.77 -4.07
CA ARG A 170 6.39 9.61 -4.99
C ARG A 170 7.29 10.21 -6.08
N ALA A 171 8.44 10.75 -5.71
CA ALA A 171 9.40 11.30 -6.66
C ALA A 171 9.88 10.22 -7.65
N GLU A 172 10.26 9.04 -7.14
CA GLU A 172 10.67 7.90 -7.97
C GLU A 172 9.53 7.45 -8.90
N ILE A 173 8.29 7.37 -8.42
CA ILE A 173 7.12 7.03 -9.25
C ILE A 173 6.94 8.07 -10.36
N ILE A 174 6.96 9.37 -10.04
CA ILE A 174 6.78 10.45 -11.04
C ILE A 174 7.83 10.34 -12.16
N ASP A 175 9.09 10.07 -11.79
CA ASP A 175 10.18 9.93 -12.74
C ASP A 175 9.99 8.71 -13.66
N ILE A 176 9.47 7.60 -13.13
CA ILE A 176 9.27 6.36 -13.88
C ILE A 176 8.05 6.43 -14.80
N VAL A 177 6.90 6.90 -14.30
CA VAL A 177 5.64 6.90 -15.07
C VAL A 177 5.60 7.97 -16.16
N GLY A 178 6.45 8.99 -16.02
CA GLY A 178 6.62 10.05 -17.00
C GLY A 178 5.41 11.00 -17.13
N PRO A 179 5.46 11.95 -18.09
CA PRO A 179 4.51 13.06 -18.16
C PRO A 179 3.05 12.66 -18.42
N LYS A 180 2.81 11.50 -19.05
CA LYS A 180 1.46 11.00 -19.33
C LYS A 180 0.68 10.71 -18.04
N TRP A 181 1.39 10.29 -16.98
CA TRP A 181 0.79 9.72 -15.77
C TRP A 181 1.11 10.51 -14.50
N SER A 182 2.14 11.36 -14.50
CA SER A 182 2.60 12.08 -13.32
C SER A 182 1.54 12.96 -12.65
N TRP A 183 0.56 13.46 -13.42
CA TRP A 183 -0.56 14.25 -12.89
C TRP A 183 -1.48 13.45 -11.95
N ALA A 184 -1.50 12.12 -12.08
CA ALA A 184 -2.37 11.24 -11.31
C ALA A 184 -1.68 10.66 -10.06
N VAL A 185 -0.38 10.90 -9.88
CA VAL A 185 0.35 10.38 -8.71
C VAL A 185 -0.10 11.12 -7.45
N ALA A 186 -0.45 10.37 -6.40
CA ALA A 186 -0.93 10.92 -5.13
C ALA A 186 0.03 11.99 -4.58
N GLY A 187 -0.54 13.11 -4.14
CA GLY A 187 0.15 14.27 -3.55
C GLY A 187 0.54 14.07 -2.11
#